data_AF-A0A8H4RIX7-F1
#
_entry.id   AF-A0A8H4RIX7-F1
#
_cell.length_a   1.000
_cell.length_b   1.000
_cell.length_c   1.000
_cell.angle_alpha   90.00
_cell.angle_beta   90.00
_cell.angle_gamma   90.00
#
_symmetry.space_group_name_H-M   'P 1'
#
loop_
_entity.id
_entity.type
_entity.pdbx_description
1 polymer ?
#
loop_
_entity_poly.entity_id
_entity_poly.type
_entity_poly.pdbx_seq_one_letter_code
_entity_poly.pdbx_strand_id
1 'polypeptide(L)'
;MKELDLGNDVVVSSHSYGGILTNSALDGLSRSERERDGKTTAVSKIAWVTSFILLVGVDLQTAIGGRADNWIISDANEIMIEKKDFLSMLYHDLDLEDAKYWLSNLRPHSFPTFLEGPRSAAYKMIPSAYLVCEDDRAIPKEGQDVHT
;
A
#
# COMPACT_ATOMS: atom_id res chain seq x y z
N MET A 1 3.55 10.19 -16.52
CA MET A 1 4.33 10.02 -15.28
C MET A 1 5.70 10.59 -15.59
N LYS A 2 6.14 11.62 -14.87
CA LYS A 2 7.29 12.47 -15.26
C LYS A 2 8.53 11.67 -15.68
N GLU A 3 8.90 10.63 -14.94
CA GLU A 3 10.06 9.79 -15.24
C GLU A 3 9.93 9.02 -16.57
N LEU A 4 8.74 8.51 -16.89
CA LEU A 4 8.48 7.85 -18.17
C LEU A 4 8.63 8.83 -19.34
N ASP A 5 8.21 10.08 -19.13
CA ASP A 5 8.27 11.15 -20.13
C ASP A 5 9.72 11.65 -20.33
N LEU A 6 10.60 11.42 -19.34
CA LEU A 6 12.05 11.67 -19.41
C LEU A 6 12.83 10.52 -20.08
N GLY A 7 12.16 9.46 -20.54
CA GLY A 7 12.83 8.34 -21.22
C GLY A 7 13.28 7.21 -20.28
N ASN A 8 12.87 7.23 -19.01
CA ASN A 8 13.22 6.19 -18.04
C ASN A 8 12.13 5.11 -17.95
N ASP A 9 12.53 3.85 -17.86
CA ASP A 9 11.66 2.82 -17.31
C ASP A 9 11.66 2.94 -15.78
N VAL A 10 10.50 2.71 -15.16
CA VAL A 10 10.30 2.95 -13.73
C VAL A 10 9.97 1.65 -13.01
N VAL A 11 10.48 1.50 -11.79
CA VAL A 11 9.99 0.53 -10.80
C VAL A 11 9.25 1.30 -9.72
N VAL A 12 8.04 0.86 -9.37
CA VAL A 12 7.24 1.48 -8.31
C VAL A 12 7.29 0.59 -7.07
N SER A 13 7.77 1.13 -5.96
CA SER A 13 7.70 0.48 -4.65
C SER A 13 6.45 0.95 -3.91
N SER A 14 5.64 0.01 -3.45
CA SER A 14 4.40 0.28 -2.73
C SER A 14 4.44 -0.38 -1.35
N HIS A 15 3.91 0.31 -0.35
CA HIS A 15 3.93 -0.11 1.06
C HIS A 15 2.53 0.01 1.69
N SER A 16 2.12 -0.99 2.47
CA SER A 16 0.89 -0.98 3.25
C SER A 16 -0.35 -0.57 2.43
N TYR A 17 -1.12 0.40 2.91
CA TYR A 17 -2.28 1.00 2.23
C TYR A 17 -1.97 1.47 0.79
N GLY A 18 -0.71 1.86 0.51
CA GLY A 18 -0.27 2.30 -0.81
C GLY A 18 -0.54 1.28 -1.92
N GLY A 19 -0.65 -0.02 -1.58
CA GLY A 19 -0.95 -1.07 -2.55
C GLY A 19 -2.32 -0.92 -3.23
N ILE A 20 -3.32 -0.42 -2.50
CA ILE A 20 -4.67 -0.14 -3.01
C ILE A 20 -4.61 0.98 -4.05
N LEU A 21 -3.90 2.07 -3.73
CA LEU A 21 -3.77 3.22 -4.62
C LEU A 21 -2.93 2.90 -5.85
N THR A 22 -1.85 2.16 -5.67
CA THR A 22 -0.88 1.82 -6.73
C THR A 22 -1.57 1.09 -7.88
N ASN A 23 -2.52 0.21 -7.57
CA ASN A 23 -3.27 -0.50 -8.60
C ASN A 23 -4.04 0.43 -9.52
N SER A 24 -4.71 1.43 -8.97
CA SER A 24 -5.45 2.42 -9.76
C SER A 24 -4.52 3.43 -10.45
N ALA A 25 -3.44 3.83 -9.77
CA ALA A 25 -2.52 4.85 -10.25
C ALA A 25 -1.67 4.40 -11.44
N LEU A 26 -1.43 3.09 -11.58
CA LEU A 26 -0.60 2.52 -12.63
C LEU A 26 -1.38 1.94 -13.80
N ASP A 27 -2.70 2.15 -13.83
CA ASP A 27 -3.55 1.71 -14.94
C ASP A 27 -3.07 2.28 -16.28
N GLY A 28 -2.98 1.43 -17.31
CA GLY A 28 -2.48 1.82 -18.63
C GLY A 28 -0.96 2.10 -18.70
N LEU A 29 -0.20 1.84 -17.62
CA LEU A 29 1.24 2.11 -17.59
C LEU A 29 2.13 0.88 -17.83
N SER A 30 1.54 -0.29 -18.15
CA SER A 30 2.33 -1.46 -18.52
C SER A 30 3.06 -1.26 -19.85
N ARG A 31 4.10 -2.08 -20.07
CA ARG A 31 4.85 -2.08 -21.34
C ARG A 31 3.93 -2.31 -22.53
N SER A 32 3.09 -3.35 -22.46
CA SER A 32 2.17 -3.71 -23.54
C SER A 32 1.15 -2.62 -23.86
N GLU A 33 0.68 -1.87 -22.86
CA GLU A 33 -0.29 -0.79 -23.04
C GLU A 33 0.39 0.42 -23.66
N ARG A 34 1.53 0.82 -23.12
CA ARG A 34 2.27 1.99 -23.56
C ARG A 34 2.88 1.83 -24.96
N GLU A 35 3.33 0.62 -25.31
CA GLU A 35 3.82 0.33 -26.67
C GLU A 35 2.72 0.45 -27.73
N ARG A 36 1.45 0.10 -27.41
CA ARG A 36 0.32 0.34 -28.32
C ARG A 36 0.08 1.82 -28.60
N ASP A 37 0.42 2.68 -27.63
CA ASP A 37 0.34 4.13 -27.75
C ASP A 37 1.62 4.76 -28.33
N GLY A 38 2.53 3.93 -28.88
CA GLY A 38 3.78 4.38 -29.49
C GLY A 38 4.81 4.92 -28.48
N LYS A 39 4.69 4.57 -27.20
CA LYS A 39 5.65 4.95 -26.15
C LYS A 39 6.68 3.83 -25.94
N THR A 40 7.92 4.22 -25.63
CA THR A 40 9.05 3.29 -25.47
C THR A 40 9.37 2.96 -24.00
N THR A 41 8.88 3.77 -23.07
CA THR A 41 9.06 3.63 -21.61
C THR A 41 7.81 3.07 -20.96
N ALA A 42 7.95 2.40 -19.83
CA ALA A 42 6.83 1.89 -19.04
C ALA A 42 7.17 1.74 -17.56
N VAL A 43 6.13 1.46 -16.76
CA VAL A 43 6.37 0.89 -15.44
C VAL A 43 6.75 -0.57 -15.65
N SER A 44 8.02 -0.87 -15.39
CA SER A 44 8.65 -2.15 -15.69
C SER A 44 8.39 -3.21 -14.62
N LYS A 45 8.21 -2.78 -13.36
CA LYS A 45 7.94 -3.66 -12.23
C LYS A 45 7.22 -2.92 -11.10
N ILE A 46 6.41 -3.65 -10.33
CA ILE A 46 5.92 -3.22 -9.03
C ILE A 46 6.60 -4.05 -7.94
N ALA A 47 7.19 -3.37 -6.95
CA ALA A 47 7.75 -3.98 -5.75
C ALA A 47 6.80 -3.70 -4.58
N TRP A 48 6.11 -4.73 -4.12
CA TRP A 48 5.24 -4.65 -2.96
C TRP A 48 6.04 -4.93 -1.69
N VAL A 49 5.83 -4.16 -0.65
CA VAL A 49 6.40 -4.38 0.68
C VAL A 49 5.25 -4.31 1.66
N THR A 50 4.95 -5.39 2.37
CA THR A 50 3.90 -5.43 3.40
C THR A 50 2.64 -4.65 2.96
N SER A 51 2.17 -4.92 1.74
CA SER A 51 1.14 -4.13 1.04
C SER A 51 -0.17 -4.88 0.85
N PHE A 52 -1.28 -4.12 0.84
CA PHE A 52 -2.59 -4.65 0.49
C PHE A 52 -2.76 -4.69 -1.04
N ILE A 53 -2.94 -5.89 -1.60
CA ILE A 53 -3.18 -6.09 -3.04
C ILE A 53 -4.60 -6.61 -3.25
N LEU A 54 -5.56 -5.69 -3.27
CA LEU A 54 -6.97 -6.05 -3.28
C LEU A 54 -7.52 -6.30 -4.69
N LEU A 55 -8.62 -7.06 -4.76
CA LEU A 55 -9.42 -7.15 -5.97
C LEU A 55 -10.10 -5.81 -6.27
N VAL A 56 -10.39 -5.55 -7.55
CA VAL A 56 -11.11 -4.35 -7.98
C VAL A 56 -12.44 -4.23 -7.23
N GLY A 57 -12.69 -3.05 -6.66
CA GLY A 57 -13.90 -2.74 -5.90
C GLY A 57 -13.97 -3.33 -4.49
N VAL A 58 -13.03 -4.17 -4.07
CA VAL A 58 -12.97 -4.67 -2.68
C VAL A 58 -12.22 -3.65 -1.83
N ASP A 59 -12.90 -3.12 -0.82
CA ASP A 59 -12.36 -2.16 0.14
C ASP A 59 -11.55 -2.85 1.24
N LEU A 60 -10.73 -2.07 1.96
CA LEU A 60 -9.84 -2.58 2.99
C LEU A 60 -10.60 -3.13 4.20
N GLN A 61 -11.69 -2.48 4.60
CA GLN A 61 -12.49 -2.92 5.73
C GLN A 61 -13.09 -4.31 5.48
N THR A 62 -13.58 -4.57 4.27
CA THR A 62 -14.06 -5.89 3.84
C THR A 62 -12.92 -6.90 3.79
N ALA A 63 -11.77 -6.53 3.22
CA ALA A 63 -10.62 -7.43 3.05
C ALA A 63 -10.07 -7.99 4.37
N ILE A 64 -10.12 -7.20 5.45
CA ILE A 64 -9.68 -7.61 6.79
C ILE A 64 -10.82 -8.16 7.66
N GLY A 65 -11.98 -8.49 7.06
CA GLY A 65 -13.11 -9.09 7.75
C GLY A 65 -13.85 -8.15 8.71
N GLY A 66 -13.88 -6.85 8.40
CA GLY A 66 -14.54 -5.81 9.20
C GLY A 66 -13.73 -5.29 10.39
N ARG A 67 -12.46 -5.72 10.53
CA ARG A 67 -11.61 -5.49 11.72
C ARG A 67 -10.60 -4.35 11.56
N ALA A 68 -11.00 -3.25 10.93
CA ALA A 68 -10.17 -2.04 10.89
C ALA A 68 -9.99 -1.40 12.27
N ASP A 69 -10.79 -1.82 13.26
CA ASP A 69 -10.81 -1.35 14.65
C ASP A 69 -9.44 -1.37 15.34
N ASN A 70 -8.52 -2.25 14.92
CA ASN A 70 -7.15 -2.29 15.45
C ASN A 70 -6.29 -1.09 15.04
N TRP A 71 -6.68 -0.34 14.02
CA TRP A 71 -5.99 0.86 13.54
C TRP A 71 -6.78 2.15 13.78
N ILE A 72 -8.05 2.05 14.22
CA ILE A 72 -8.97 3.19 14.35
C ILE A 72 -9.02 3.72 15.79
N ILE A 73 -8.69 5.01 15.97
CA ILE A 73 -9.29 5.83 17.03
C ILE A 73 -10.18 6.82 16.34
N SER A 74 -11.48 6.75 16.62
CA SER A 74 -12.41 7.80 16.21
C SER A 74 -12.24 8.99 17.14
N ASP A 75 -11.86 10.16 16.61
CA ASP A 75 -12.44 11.39 17.11
C ASP A 75 -13.81 11.63 16.44
N ALA A 76 -14.55 12.62 16.92
CA ALA A 76 -15.88 12.97 16.40
C ALA A 76 -15.88 13.45 14.92
N ASN A 77 -14.71 13.51 14.25
CA ASN A 77 -14.53 14.06 12.91
C ASN A 77 -13.99 13.05 11.87
N GLU A 78 -14.08 11.73 12.12
CA GLU A 78 -13.64 10.69 11.18
C GLU A 78 -12.11 10.69 10.88
N ILE A 79 -11.34 11.37 11.74
CA ILE A 79 -9.89 11.45 11.66
C ILE A 79 -9.29 10.39 12.59
N MET A 80 -8.43 9.54 12.03
CA MET A 80 -7.79 8.44 12.77
C MET A 80 -6.70 8.99 13.70
N ILE A 81 -6.88 8.82 15.00
CA ILE A 81 -5.85 9.12 16.02
C ILE A 81 -5.24 7.81 16.53
N GLU A 82 -4.13 7.91 17.23
CA GLU A 82 -3.19 6.89 17.70
C GLU A 82 -3.78 5.77 18.58
N LYS A 83 -3.52 4.48 18.28
CA LYS A 83 -3.68 3.40 19.29
C LYS A 83 -2.58 3.56 20.32
N LYS A 84 -2.88 3.25 21.57
CA LYS A 84 -1.90 3.12 22.67
C LYS A 84 -0.72 2.19 22.38
N ASP A 85 -0.68 1.53 21.23
CA ASP A 85 0.29 0.50 20.90
C ASP A 85 0.88 0.58 19.49
N PHE A 86 0.76 1.72 18.78
CA PHE A 86 1.43 1.88 17.47
C PHE A 86 2.95 1.77 17.57
N LEU A 87 3.53 2.11 18.72
CA LEU A 87 4.94 1.88 18.96
C LEU A 87 5.29 0.38 18.87
N SER A 88 4.51 -0.50 19.51
CA SER A 88 4.79 -1.95 19.46
C SER A 88 4.23 -2.65 18.22
N MET A 89 3.39 -1.99 17.43
CA MET A 89 2.89 -2.49 16.16
C MET A 89 3.84 -2.12 15.01
N LEU A 90 4.17 -0.84 14.87
CA LEU A 90 4.87 -0.30 13.69
C LEU A 90 6.38 -0.16 13.87
N TYR A 91 6.87 -0.04 15.11
CA TYR A 91 8.26 0.33 15.42
C TYR A 91 8.88 -0.55 16.50
N HIS A 92 8.47 -1.81 16.55
CA HIS A 92 8.78 -2.73 17.65
C HIS A 92 10.19 -3.32 17.62
N ASP A 93 10.83 -3.22 16.47
CA ASP A 93 12.17 -3.68 16.13
C ASP A 93 13.20 -2.55 16.14
N LEU A 94 12.77 -1.32 16.46
CA LEU A 94 13.63 -0.15 16.62
C LEU A 94 14.00 0.07 18.09
N ASP A 95 15.14 0.72 18.30
CA ASP A 95 15.51 1.27 19.60
C ASP A 95 14.47 2.32 20.04
N LEU A 96 14.24 2.42 21.35
CA LEU A 96 13.13 3.23 21.90
C LEU A 96 13.18 4.70 21.49
N GLU A 97 14.37 5.27 21.29
CA GLU A 97 14.54 6.66 20.85
C GLU A 97 14.07 6.83 19.40
N ASP A 98 14.50 5.95 18.50
CA ASP A 98 14.07 5.97 17.08
C ASP A 98 12.59 5.65 16.94
N ALA A 99 12.07 4.68 17.69
CA ALA A 99 10.66 4.32 17.69
C ALA A 99 9.78 5.52 18.09
N LYS A 100 10.16 6.27 19.13
CA LYS A 100 9.46 7.49 19.55
C LYS A 100 9.57 8.60 18.51
N TYR A 101 10.75 8.76 17.90
CA TYR A 101 10.95 9.73 16.83
C TYR A 101 10.00 9.45 15.66
N TRP A 102 9.99 8.22 15.13
CA TRP A 102 9.13 7.87 13.99
C TRP A 102 7.64 7.90 14.35
N LEU A 103 7.27 7.45 15.54
CA LEU A 103 5.90 7.57 16.04
C LEU A 103 5.43 9.03 16.07
N SER A 104 6.28 9.97 16.50
CA SER A 104 5.94 11.40 16.54
C SER A 104 5.72 12.04 15.15
N ASN A 105 6.17 11.37 14.08
CA ASN A 105 5.97 11.81 12.71
C ASN A 105 4.66 11.28 12.09
N LEU A 106 3.95 10.35 12.75
CA LEU A 106 2.67 9.87 12.27
C LEU A 106 1.66 11.01 12.16
N ARG A 107 0.90 10.98 11.06
CA ARG A 107 -0.19 11.91 10.80
C ARG A 107 -1.50 11.13 10.74
N PRO A 108 -2.62 11.77 11.09
CA PRO A 108 -3.91 11.13 10.96
C PRO A 108 -4.19 10.67 9.52
N HIS A 109 -4.85 9.52 9.40
CA HIS A 109 -5.32 8.97 8.14
C HIS A 109 -6.84 9.15 8.03
N SER A 110 -7.36 9.33 6.81
CA SER A 110 -8.79 9.51 6.58
C SER A 110 -9.50 8.15 6.57
N PHE A 111 -10.39 7.90 7.52
CA PHE A 111 -11.10 6.62 7.63
C PHE A 111 -11.94 6.25 6.38
N PRO A 112 -12.68 7.18 5.73
CA PRO A 112 -13.44 6.88 4.52
C PRO A 112 -12.63 6.21 3.41
N THR A 113 -11.32 6.45 3.34
CA THR A 113 -10.46 5.84 2.32
C THR A 113 -10.33 4.32 2.45
N PHE A 114 -10.68 3.75 3.61
CA PHE A 114 -10.70 2.30 3.84
C PHE A 114 -11.97 1.64 3.32
N LEU A 115 -12.99 2.44 2.95
CA LEU A 115 -14.26 2.02 2.39
C LEU A 115 -14.27 2.09 0.86
N GLU A 116 -13.13 2.44 0.25
CA GLU A 116 -12.96 2.49 -1.20
C GLU A 116 -11.92 1.46 -1.66
N GLY A 117 -12.31 0.63 -2.62
CA GLY A 117 -11.41 -0.34 -3.27
C GLY A 117 -10.70 0.21 -4.51
N PRO A 118 -9.70 -0.51 -5.04
CA PRO A 118 -9.01 -0.10 -6.26
C PRO A 118 -9.95 -0.15 -7.48
N ARG A 119 -9.75 0.75 -8.44
CA ARG A 119 -10.57 0.85 -9.66
C ARG A 119 -10.06 -0.02 -10.81
N SER A 120 -8.80 -0.42 -10.75
CA SER A 120 -8.15 -1.32 -11.71
C SER A 120 -7.19 -2.24 -10.97
N ALA A 121 -6.55 -3.17 -11.70
CA ALA A 121 -5.64 -4.17 -11.14
C ALA A 121 -4.32 -4.18 -11.91
N ALA A 122 -3.54 -3.11 -11.80
CA ALA A 122 -2.26 -2.97 -12.50
C ALA A 122 -1.28 -4.13 -12.22
N TYR A 123 -1.37 -4.79 -11.06
CA TYR A 123 -0.57 -5.99 -10.76
C TYR A 123 -0.77 -7.15 -11.75
N LYS A 124 -1.89 -7.18 -12.49
CA LYS A 124 -2.15 -8.18 -13.53
C LYS A 124 -1.45 -7.88 -14.85
N MET A 125 -1.12 -6.62 -15.10
CA MET A 125 -0.56 -6.13 -16.36
C MET A 125 0.93 -5.82 -16.26
N ILE A 126 1.40 -5.49 -15.06
CA ILE A 126 2.78 -5.13 -14.77
C ILE A 126 3.42 -6.24 -13.94
N PRO A 127 4.59 -6.77 -14.33
CA PRO A 127 5.32 -7.74 -13.52
C PRO A 127 5.50 -7.23 -12.09
N SER A 128 5.36 -8.11 -11.10
CA SER A 128 5.51 -7.69 -9.72
C SER A 128 6.24 -8.72 -8.85
N ALA A 129 6.75 -8.24 -7.72
CA ALA A 129 7.34 -9.07 -6.67
C ALA A 129 6.89 -8.52 -5.32
N TYR A 130 6.75 -9.42 -4.34
CA TYR A 130 6.33 -9.08 -2.99
C TYR A 130 7.46 -9.39 -2.01
N LEU A 131 7.84 -8.42 -1.19
CA LEU A 131 8.73 -8.59 -0.05
C LEU A 131 7.87 -8.84 1.18
N VAL A 132 7.89 -10.08 1.65
CA VAL A 132 7.22 -10.49 2.89
C VAL A 132 8.11 -10.17 4.08
N CYS A 133 7.57 -9.46 5.06
CA CYS A 133 8.24 -9.19 6.34
C CYS A 133 7.56 -10.04 7.42
N GLU A 134 8.20 -11.14 7.82
CA GLU A 134 7.57 -12.18 8.66
C GLU A 134 7.21 -11.69 10.07
N ASP A 135 7.95 -10.71 10.60
CA ASP A 135 7.72 -10.10 11.92
C ASP A 135 6.80 -8.86 11.88
N ASP A 136 6.17 -8.55 10.74
CA ASP A 136 5.23 -7.43 10.64
C ASP A 136 4.00 -7.65 11.54
N ARG A 137 3.77 -6.73 12.47
CA ARG A 137 2.67 -6.78 13.45
C ARG A 137 1.45 -5.97 13.01
N ALA A 138 1.56 -5.17 11.96
CA ALA A 138 0.43 -4.51 11.32
C ALA A 138 -0.27 -5.48 10.35
N ILE A 139 0.49 -6.15 9.48
CA ILE A 139 -0.03 -7.12 8.53
C ILE A 139 0.69 -8.45 8.77
N PRO A 140 0.08 -9.39 9.52
CA PRO A 140 0.68 -10.70 9.78
C PRO A 140 1.07 -11.40 8.48
N LYS A 141 2.10 -12.26 8.54
CA LYS A 141 2.62 -13.01 7.38
C LYS A 141 1.53 -13.67 6.54
N GLU A 142 0.54 -14.29 7.19
CA GLU A 142 -0.58 -14.95 6.50
C GLU A 142 -1.42 -13.97 5.66
N GLY A 143 -1.51 -12.70 6.09
CA GLY A 143 -2.16 -11.64 5.33
C GLY A 143 -1.32 -11.12 4.16
N GLN A 144 0.00 -11.29 4.20
CA GLN A 144 0.92 -10.93 3.12
C GLN A 144 0.98 -12.03 2.04
N ASP A 145 0.95 -13.31 2.46
CA ASP A 145 1.09 -14.48 1.58
C ASP A 145 -0.13 -14.71 0.66
N VAL A 146 -1.27 -14.05 0.89
CA VAL A 146 -2.48 -14.18 0.04
C VAL A 146 -2.20 -13.74 -1.41
N HIS A 147 -1.10 -13.03 -1.64
CA HIS A 147 -0.77 -12.38 -2.91
C HIS A 147 0.54 -12.84 -3.55
N THR A 148 1.24 -13.82 -2.95
CA THR A 148 2.46 -14.47 -3.47
C THR A 148 2.12 -15.76 -4.19
#